data_AF-A0A2N3E3Q5-F1
#
_entry.id   AF-A0A2N3E3Q5-F1
#
_cell.length_a   1.000
_cell.length_b   1.000
_cell.length_c   1.000
_cell.angle_alpha   90.00
_cell.angle_beta   90.00
_cell.angle_gamma   90.00
#
_symmetry.space_group_name_H-M   'P 1'
#
loop_
_entity.id
_entity.type
_entity.pdbx_description
1 polymer ?
#
loop_
_entity_poly.entity_id
_entity_poly.type
_entity_poly.pdbx_seq_one_letter_code
_entity_poly.pdbx_strand_id
1 'polypeptide(L)'
;MYGDFDSDLRSGGEGRTVMLVHGMWSRPSAWDNFRAFFEARGYRVVVPALRHRAEPGADPHPELGVTSIADYADDLAAEIRNLDHKPVIIGHSMGGLLAQILAARGLVHAAVCLAPAHCAGYMSLDPGPLWIFR
;
A
#
# COMPACT_ATOMS: atom_id res chain seq x y z
N MET A 1 21.64 16.55 -0.64
CA MET A 1 22.30 15.62 0.29
C MET A 1 21.33 14.47 0.50
N TYR A 2 21.36 13.47 -0.39
CA TYR A 2 20.59 12.23 -0.19
C TYR A 2 21.41 11.36 0.76
N GLY A 3 20.82 10.96 1.88
CA GLY A 3 21.45 10.02 2.81
C GLY A 3 21.81 8.73 2.07
N ASP A 4 22.85 8.05 2.55
CA ASP A 4 23.32 6.80 1.99
C ASP A 4 22.29 5.68 2.25
N PHE A 5 21.37 5.50 1.30
CA PHE A 5 20.31 4.49 1.32
C PHE A 5 20.84 3.08 1.60
N ASP A 6 22.08 2.79 1.21
CA ASP A 6 22.70 1.49 1.40
C ASP A 6 23.15 1.28 2.87
N SER A 7 23.50 2.36 3.58
CA SER A 7 23.79 2.30 5.02
C SER A 7 22.54 2.07 5.88
N ASP A 8 21.39 2.56 5.41
CA ASP A 8 20.09 2.39 6.05
C ASP A 8 19.55 0.95 5.92
N LEU A 9 19.92 0.23 4.85
CA LEU A 9 19.54 -1.17 4.68
C LEU A 9 20.39 -2.15 5.51
N ARG A 10 21.60 -1.74 5.93
CA ARG A 10 22.54 -2.57 6.70
C ARG A 10 22.31 -2.51 8.20
N SER A 11 21.74 -1.41 8.71
CA SER A 11 21.13 -1.40 10.03
C SER A 11 19.78 -2.12 9.91
N GLY A 12 19.52 -3.15 10.72
CA GLY A 12 18.22 -3.81 10.75
C GLY A 12 17.07 -2.80 10.92
N GLY A 13 15.84 -3.21 10.65
CA GLY A 13 14.67 -2.31 10.58
C GLY A 13 14.27 -1.60 11.88
N GLU A 14 15.08 -1.68 12.93
CA GLU A 14 14.79 -1.12 14.25
C GLU A 14 14.40 0.36 14.14
N GLY A 15 13.16 0.66 14.55
CA GLY A 15 12.60 2.01 14.52
C GLY A 15 11.99 2.45 13.17
N ARG A 16 12.12 1.66 12.09
CA ARG A 16 11.48 1.97 10.79
C ARG A 16 10.14 1.28 10.63
N THR A 17 9.19 1.98 10.02
CA THR A 17 7.83 1.46 9.78
C THR A 17 7.64 1.03 8.33
N VAL A 18 7.07 -0.16 8.14
CA VAL A 18 6.58 -0.67 6.86
C VAL A 18 5.05 -0.70 6.89
N MET A 19 4.40 -0.04 5.94
CA MET A 19 2.94 -0.05 5.77
C MET A 19 2.55 -0.94 4.59
N LEU A 20 1.76 -1.98 4.84
CA LEU A 20 1.33 -2.96 3.83
C LEU A 20 -0.14 -2.74 3.45
N VAL A 21 -0.40 -2.28 2.23
CA VAL A 21 -1.75 -1.86 1.79
C VAL A 21 -2.33 -2.88 0.80
N HIS A 22 -3.47 -3.45 1.17
CA HIS A 22 -4.15 -4.46 0.36
C HIS A 22 -4.94 -3.84 -0.82
N GLY A 23 -5.32 -4.68 -1.80
CA GLY A 23 -6.18 -4.27 -2.92
C GLY A 23 -7.68 -4.32 -2.59
N MET A 24 -8.53 -3.80 -3.49
CA MET A 24 -9.99 -3.63 -3.30
C MET A 24 -10.75 -4.89 -2.85
N TRP A 25 -10.39 -6.06 -3.37
CA TRP A 25 -11.01 -7.35 -3.02
C TRP A 25 -10.17 -8.21 -2.08
N SER A 26 -9.10 -7.64 -1.54
CA SER A 26 -8.23 -8.30 -0.57
C SER A 26 -8.53 -7.82 0.85
N ARG A 27 -7.77 -8.34 1.81
CA ARG A 27 -7.85 -8.04 3.24
C ARG A 27 -6.45 -7.85 3.82
N PRO A 28 -6.33 -7.25 5.01
CA PRO A 28 -5.06 -7.18 5.73
C PRO A 28 -4.35 -8.53 5.85
N SER A 29 -5.08 -9.62 6.08
CA SER A 29 -4.51 -10.97 6.26
C SER A 29 -3.75 -11.51 5.05
N ALA A 30 -3.95 -10.96 3.85
CA ALA A 30 -3.13 -11.32 2.69
C ALA A 30 -1.64 -10.98 2.89
N TRP A 31 -1.33 -10.11 3.86
CA TRP A 31 0.02 -9.68 4.18
C TRP A 31 0.65 -10.41 5.36
N ASP A 32 -0.02 -11.38 6.00
CA ASP A 32 0.47 -12.00 7.25
C ASP A 32 1.89 -12.57 7.14
N ASN A 33 2.21 -13.23 6.01
CA ASN A 33 3.55 -13.76 5.76
C ASN A 33 4.61 -12.64 5.62
N PHE A 34 4.27 -11.55 4.94
CA PHE A 34 5.17 -10.40 4.78
C PHE A 34 5.34 -9.64 6.09
N ARG A 35 4.25 -9.49 6.85
CA ARG A 35 4.26 -8.91 8.18
C ARG A 35 5.23 -9.67 9.07
N ALA A 36 5.08 -10.99 9.19
CA ALA A 36 5.99 -11.82 9.98
C ALA A 36 7.45 -11.71 9.50
N PHE A 37 7.66 -11.66 8.17
CA PHE A 37 8.99 -11.51 7.59
C PHE A 37 9.69 -10.19 7.99
N PHE A 38 8.96 -9.07 7.97
CA PHE A 38 9.49 -7.75 8.33
C PHE A 38 9.63 -7.57 9.85
N GLU A 39 8.64 -8.01 10.63
CA GLU A 39 8.71 -7.97 12.11
C GLU A 39 9.91 -8.77 12.63
N ALA A 40 10.19 -9.95 12.03
CA ALA A 40 11.37 -10.75 12.36
C ALA A 40 12.72 -10.06 12.08
N ARG A 41 12.71 -8.93 11.36
CA ARG A 41 13.88 -8.10 11.03
C ARG A 41 13.91 -6.77 11.78
N GLY A 42 13.03 -6.61 12.77
CA GLY A 42 12.99 -5.43 13.64
C GLY A 42 12.15 -4.25 13.10
N TYR A 43 11.48 -4.41 11.96
CA TYR A 43 10.59 -3.37 11.45
C TYR A 43 9.28 -3.33 12.24
N ARG A 44 8.76 -2.13 12.49
CA ARG A 44 7.36 -1.95 12.87
C ARG A 44 6.50 -2.15 11.62
N VAL A 45 5.53 -3.06 11.66
CA VAL A 45 4.63 -3.28 10.52
C VAL A 45 3.22 -2.79 10.83
N VAL A 46 2.66 -2.04 9.89
CA VAL A 46 1.28 -1.54 9.93
C VAL A 46 0.54 -2.09 8.73
N VAL A 47 -0.62 -2.70 8.96
CA VAL A 47 -1.42 -3.34 7.90
C VAL A 47 -2.86 -2.84 8.00
N PRO A 48 -3.17 -1.67 7.44
CA PRO A 48 -4.49 -1.08 7.59
C PRO A 48 -5.54 -1.87 6.82
N ALA A 49 -6.73 -1.97 7.42
CA ALA A 49 -7.94 -2.31 6.69
C ALA A 49 -8.43 -1.05 5.97
N LEU A 50 -8.56 -1.12 4.65
CA LEU A 50 -9.17 -0.03 3.89
C LEU A 50 -10.62 0.17 4.33
N ARG A 51 -11.08 1.43 4.35
CA ARG A 51 -12.48 1.77 4.70
C ARG A 51 -13.47 0.91 3.93
N HIS A 52 -14.61 0.65 4.56
CA HIS A 52 -15.70 -0.16 3.99
C HIS A 52 -15.32 -1.62 3.67
N ARG A 53 -14.15 -2.10 4.11
CA ARG A 53 -13.82 -3.52 4.03
C ARG A 53 -14.72 -4.32 4.98
N ALA A 54 -15.75 -4.93 4.41
CA ALA A 54 -16.64 -5.83 5.14
C ALA A 54 -15.99 -7.21 5.41
N GLU A 55 -16.43 -7.84 6.50
CA GLU A 55 -16.10 -9.23 6.86
C GLU A 55 -16.65 -10.22 5.82
N PRO A 56 -16.05 -11.42 5.68
CA PRO A 56 -16.59 -12.46 4.82
C PRO A 56 -18.07 -12.78 5.13
N GLY A 57 -18.93 -12.72 4.12
CA GLY A 57 -20.36 -13.02 4.27
C GLY A 57 -21.23 -11.86 4.74
N ALA A 58 -20.65 -10.69 5.05
CA ALA A 58 -21.41 -9.48 5.34
C ALA A 58 -21.75 -8.69 4.07
N ASP A 59 -22.86 -7.96 4.13
CA ASP A 59 -23.23 -7.02 3.07
C ASP A 59 -22.19 -5.89 2.93
N PRO A 60 -21.93 -5.40 1.70
CA PRO A 60 -21.03 -4.29 1.49
C PRO A 60 -21.58 -3.02 2.16
N HIS A 61 -20.68 -2.17 2.64
CA HIS A 61 -21.06 -0.87 3.19
C HIS A 61 -21.83 -0.04 2.14
N PRO A 62 -22.95 0.61 2.49
CA PRO A 62 -23.80 1.33 1.52
C PRO A 62 -23.07 2.44 0.77
N GLU A 63 -22.08 3.08 1.42
CA GLU A 63 -21.27 4.16 0.82
C GLU A 63 -20.11 3.67 -0.06
N LEU A 64 -19.88 2.35 -0.16
CA LEU A 64 -18.76 1.81 -0.92
C LEU A 64 -18.78 2.28 -2.39
N GLY A 65 -19.98 2.39 -2.99
CA GLY A 65 -20.16 2.80 -4.38
C GLY A 65 -19.90 4.28 -4.67
N VAL A 66 -19.90 5.13 -3.64
CA VAL A 66 -19.62 6.58 -3.78
C VAL A 66 -18.25 6.96 -3.22
N THR A 67 -17.56 6.01 -2.59
CA THR A 67 -16.22 6.23 -2.02
C THR A 67 -15.19 6.36 -3.14
N SER A 68 -14.46 7.47 -3.16
CA SER A 68 -13.42 7.74 -4.15
C SER A 68 -12.06 7.19 -3.74
N ILE A 69 -11.13 7.04 -4.71
CA ILE A 69 -9.72 6.72 -4.43
C ILE A 69 -9.06 7.77 -3.53
N ALA A 70 -9.48 9.03 -3.62
CA ALA A 70 -8.96 10.10 -2.76
C ALA A 70 -9.33 9.86 -1.29
N ASP A 71 -10.54 9.38 -1.01
CA ASP A 71 -10.99 9.07 0.34
C ASP A 71 -10.13 7.99 1.02
N TYR A 72 -9.81 6.92 0.28
CA TYR A 72 -8.88 5.89 0.76
C TYR A 72 -7.48 6.44 1.00
N ALA A 73 -6.99 7.31 0.10
CA ALA A 73 -5.68 7.93 0.26
C ALA A 73 -5.63 8.88 1.46
N ASP A 74 -6.73 9.55 1.77
CA ASP A 74 -6.82 10.49 2.89
C ASP A 74 -6.83 9.77 4.24
N ASP A 75 -7.49 8.60 4.34
CA ASP A 75 -7.41 7.73 5.53
C ASP A 75 -5.98 7.27 5.81
N LEU A 76 -5.33 6.73 4.79
CA LEU A 76 -3.94 6.26 4.91
C LEU A 76 -3.00 7.42 5.23
N ALA A 77 -3.24 8.60 4.66
CA ALA A 77 -2.49 9.80 5.01
C ALA A 77 -2.68 10.20 6.47
N ALA A 78 -3.90 10.08 7.02
CA ALA A 78 -4.16 10.33 8.43
C ALA A 78 -3.42 9.34 9.33
N GLU A 79 -3.40 8.06 8.97
CA GLU A 79 -2.65 7.04 9.70
C GLU A 79 -1.13 7.28 9.64
N ILE A 80 -0.60 7.61 8.47
CA ILE A 80 0.83 7.93 8.29
C ILE A 80 1.24 9.13 9.15
N ARG A 81 0.38 10.16 9.28
CA ARG A 81 0.67 11.34 10.10
C ARG A 81 0.75 11.04 11.60
N ASN A 82 0.20 9.91 12.05
CA ASN A 82 0.31 9.45 13.43
C ASN A 82 1.57 8.61 13.69
N LEU A 83 2.40 8.37 12.68
CA LEU A 83 3.68 7.68 12.81
C LEU A 83 4.82 8.68 13.10
N ASP A 84 5.81 8.24 13.87
CA ASP A 84 6.97 9.07 14.22
C ASP A 84 7.82 9.43 12.99
N HIS A 85 7.81 8.57 11.97
CA HIS A 85 8.61 8.70 10.74
C HIS A 85 7.79 8.27 9.52
N LYS A 86 8.13 8.82 8.35
CA LYS A 86 7.53 8.40 7.07
C LYS A 86 7.81 6.92 6.81
N PRO A 87 6.79 6.08 6.55
CA PRO A 87 7.00 4.65 6.35
C PRO A 87 7.51 4.33 4.95
N VAL A 88 8.03 3.13 4.77
CA VAL A 88 8.06 2.47 3.46
C VAL A 88 6.69 1.86 3.21
N ILE A 89 6.05 2.20 2.11
CA ILE A 89 4.72 1.66 1.76
C ILE A 89 4.84 0.58 0.68
N ILE A 90 4.17 -0.55 0.88
CA ILE A 90 4.09 -1.64 -0.10
C ILE A 90 2.62 -1.87 -0.39
N GLY A 91 2.23 -1.74 -1.66
CA GLY A 91 0.83 -1.79 -2.06
C GLY A 91 0.59 -2.77 -3.21
N HIS A 92 -0.49 -3.55 -3.13
CA HIS A 92 -0.94 -4.44 -4.21
C HIS A 92 -2.22 -3.92 -4.89
N SER A 93 -2.28 -3.94 -6.23
CA SER A 93 -3.46 -3.52 -7.00
C SER A 93 -3.89 -2.09 -6.63
N MET A 94 -5.12 -1.88 -6.14
CA MET A 94 -5.57 -0.59 -5.62
C MET A 94 -4.64 -0.05 -4.52
N GLY A 95 -4.08 -0.91 -3.66
CA GLY A 95 -3.08 -0.51 -2.67
C GLY A 95 -1.80 0.02 -3.29
N GLY A 96 -1.41 -0.48 -4.47
CA GLY A 96 -0.27 0.03 -5.23
C GLY A 96 -0.53 1.43 -5.79
N LEU A 97 -1.75 1.68 -6.30
CA LEU A 97 -2.18 3.03 -6.72
C LEU A 97 -2.17 4.01 -5.54
N LEU A 98 -2.68 3.58 -4.38
CA LEU A 98 -2.65 4.39 -3.15
C LEU A 98 -1.22 4.69 -2.71
N ALA A 99 -0.31 3.72 -2.78
CA ALA A 99 1.11 3.90 -2.52
C ALA A 99 1.74 4.98 -3.43
N GLN A 100 1.40 4.98 -4.72
CA GLN A 100 1.85 6.00 -5.67
C GLN A 100 1.31 7.39 -5.31
N ILE A 101 0.02 7.50 -4.99
CA ILE A 101 -0.61 8.76 -4.59
C ILE A 101 0.05 9.33 -3.33
N LEU A 102 0.29 8.50 -2.31
CA LEU A 102 0.92 8.91 -1.05
C LEU A 102 2.39 9.30 -1.23
N ALA A 103 3.11 8.62 -2.14
CA ALA A 103 4.46 9.02 -2.55
C ALA A 103 4.47 10.37 -3.25
N ALA A 104 3.55 10.61 -4.19
CA ALA A 104 3.42 11.90 -4.86
C ALA A 104 3.07 13.05 -3.89
N ARG A 105 2.34 12.75 -2.81
CA ARG A 105 2.05 13.69 -1.70
C ARG A 105 3.25 13.90 -0.76
N GLY A 106 4.37 13.19 -0.96
CA GLY A 106 5.55 13.29 -0.11
C GLY A 106 5.36 12.71 1.30
N LEU A 107 4.40 11.81 1.50
CA LEU A 107 4.06 11.26 2.82
C LEU A 107 4.84 10.00 3.21
N VAL A 108 5.50 9.36 2.26
CA VAL A 108 6.24 8.10 2.49
C VAL A 108 7.73 8.27 2.20
N HIS A 109 8.55 7.41 2.79
CA HIS A 109 10.00 7.38 2.55
C HIS A 109 10.31 6.72 1.20
N ALA A 110 9.63 5.61 0.90
CA ALA A 110 9.71 4.89 -0.37
C ALA A 110 8.40 4.13 -0.63
N ALA A 111 8.14 3.80 -1.90
CA ALA A 111 6.95 3.05 -2.31
C ALA A 111 7.31 1.85 -3.19
N VAL A 112 6.73 0.69 -2.90
CA VAL A 112 6.82 -0.52 -3.72
C VAL A 112 5.41 -0.88 -4.21
N CYS A 113 5.25 -0.96 -5.53
CA CYS A 113 3.95 -1.15 -6.16
C CYS A 113 3.87 -2.52 -6.85
N LEU A 114 3.03 -3.41 -6.33
CA LEU A 114 2.80 -4.75 -6.87
C LEU A 114 1.54 -4.75 -7.74
N ALA A 115 1.71 -4.87 -9.06
CA ALA A 115 0.61 -4.83 -10.04
C ALA A 115 -0.40 -3.69 -9.77
N PRO A 116 0.03 -2.42 -9.71
CA PRO A 116 -0.81 -1.31 -9.30
C PRO A 116 -1.99 -1.09 -10.25
N ALA A 117 -3.14 -0.68 -9.70
CA ALA A 117 -4.27 -0.23 -10.50
C ALA A 117 -3.88 1.02 -11.31
N HIS A 118 -4.43 1.16 -12.52
CA HIS A 118 -4.19 2.33 -13.35
C HIS A 118 -4.87 3.58 -12.78
N CYS A 119 -4.26 4.75 -12.98
CA CYS A 119 -4.90 6.03 -12.71
C CYS A 119 -6.12 6.23 -13.64
N ALA A 120 -7.13 6.96 -13.17
CA ALA A 120 -8.30 7.30 -13.97
C ALA A 120 -7.92 7.94 -15.31
N GLY A 121 -8.60 7.54 -16.39
CA GLY A 121 -8.32 8.00 -17.76
C GLY A 121 -7.30 7.15 -18.53
N TYR A 122 -6.70 6.14 -17.90
CA TYR A 122 -5.81 5.18 -18.56
C TYR A 122 -6.45 3.79 -18.56
N MET A 123 -7.08 3.41 -19.68
CA MET A 123 -7.44 2.02 -19.95
C MET A 123 -6.45 1.50 -20.98
N SER A 124 -5.45 0.73 -20.54
CA SER A 124 -4.59 0.01 -21.47
C SER A 124 -5.39 -1.10 -22.12
N LEU A 125 -6.09 -0.79 -23.22
CA LEU A 125 -6.51 -1.77 -24.22
C LEU A 125 -5.35 -2.15 -25.13
N ASP A 126 -4.13 -2.15 -24.59
CA ASP A 126 -2.97 -2.66 -25.31
C ASP A 126 -3.09 -4.18 -25.34
N PRO A 127 -3.14 -4.84 -26.52
CA PRO A 127 -3.09 -6.29 -26.61
C PRO A 127 -1.72 -6.87 -26.23
N GLY A 128 -0.71 -6.05 -25.94
CA GLY A 128 0.62 -6.41 -25.40
C GLY A 128 0.62 -7.58 -24.39
N PRO A 129 -0.25 -7.58 -23.36
CA PRO A 129 -0.33 -8.68 -22.40
C PRO A 129 -0.77 -10.04 -22.99
N LEU A 130 -1.46 -10.08 -24.14
CA LEU A 130 -1.77 -11.34 -24.84
C LEU A 130 -0.51 -11.99 -25.45
N TRP A 131 0.54 -11.20 -25.69
CA TRP A 131 1.83 -11.71 -26.19
C TRP A 131 2.70 -12.37 -25.12
N ILE A 132 2.40 -12.14 -23.83
CA ILE A 132 3.12 -12.75 -22.70
C ILE A 132 2.82 -14.26 -22.58
N PHE A 133 1.71 -14.72 -23.19
CA PHE A 133 1.27 -16.12 -23.14
C PHE A 133 1.43 -16.86 -24.48
N ARG A 134 2.32 -16.37 -25.36
CA ARG A 134 2.75 -17.11 -26.55
C ARG A 134 4.11 -17.77 -26.36
#